data_AF-A0A6A5VYA9-F1
#
_entry.id   AF-A0A6A5VYA9-F1
#
_cell.length_a   1.000
_cell.length_b   1.000
_cell.length_c   1.000
_cell.angle_alpha   90.00
_cell.angle_beta   90.00
_cell.angle_gamma   90.00
#
_symmetry.space_group_name_H-M   'P 1'
#
loop_
_entity.id
_entity.type
_entity.pdbx_description
1 polymer ?
#
loop_
_entity_poly.entity_id
_entity_poly.type
_entity_poly.pdbx_seq_one_letter_code
_entity_poly.pdbx_strand_id
1 'polypeptide(L)'
;FTPEADIFSTPESYIIHLSLPGAKKEDVGVNYDAEKSELSIAGVIYRPGDEQLLQHLEGEGERKVGPFERKIRLGTRANPAQVDEEGITAKLEDGILKVEVPKEKERGFVEVHKVDVE
;
A
#
# COMPACT_ATOMS: atom_id res chain seq x y z
N PHE A 1 -11.39 4.04 10.45
CA PHE A 1 -11.64 2.59 10.27
C PHE A 1 -10.45 1.94 9.58
N THR A 2 -10.40 0.62 9.47
CA THR A 2 -9.34 -0.11 8.75
C THR A 2 -9.93 -0.74 7.49
N PRO A 3 -9.52 -0.31 6.29
CA PRO A 3 -10.01 -0.87 5.03
C PRO A 3 -9.47 -2.28 4.79
N GLU A 4 -10.23 -3.05 4.03
CA GLU A 4 -9.89 -4.40 3.62
C GLU A 4 -8.80 -4.38 2.55
N ALA A 5 -7.85 -5.31 2.66
CA ALA A 5 -6.67 -5.36 1.82
C ALA A 5 -6.34 -6.79 1.40
N ASP A 6 -6.05 -6.98 0.12
CA ASP A 6 -5.37 -8.17 -0.40
C ASP A 6 -3.90 -7.85 -0.63
N ILE A 7 -3.03 -8.80 -0.28
CA ILE A 7 -1.58 -8.64 -0.41
C ILE A 7 -1.04 -9.85 -1.17
N PHE A 8 -0.46 -9.59 -2.34
CA PHE A 8 0.19 -10.57 -3.18
C PHE A 8 1.70 -10.38 -3.05
N SER A 9 2.43 -11.44 -2.72
CA SER A 9 3.89 -11.46 -2.74
C SER A 9 4.35 -12.31 -3.91
N THR A 10 4.75 -11.65 -5.00
CA THR A 10 5.36 -12.31 -6.16
C THR A 10 6.89 -12.34 -6.02
N PRO A 11 7.63 -13.06 -6.87
CA PRO A 11 9.09 -12.97 -6.88
C PRO A 11 9.62 -11.55 -7.16
N GLU A 12 8.91 -10.76 -7.97
CA GLU A 12 9.37 -9.45 -8.44
C GLU A 12 8.85 -8.28 -7.61
N SER A 13 7.66 -8.40 -7.02
CA SER A 13 7.00 -7.29 -6.32
C SER A 13 6.00 -7.74 -5.26
N TYR A 14 5.71 -6.85 -4.32
CA TYR A 14 4.49 -6.90 -3.53
C TYR A 14 3.41 -6.07 -4.24
N ILE A 15 2.21 -6.64 -4.39
CA ILE A 15 1.06 -5.96 -4.96
C ILE A 15 -0.03 -5.92 -3.88
N ILE A 16 -0.47 -4.73 -3.52
CA ILE A 16 -1.50 -4.50 -2.51
C ILE A 16 -2.73 -3.93 -3.20
N HIS A 17 -3.88 -4.55 -2.99
CA HIS A 17 -5.18 -3.99 -3.37
C HIS A 17 -5.94 -3.60 -2.11
N LEU A 18 -6.31 -2.32 -2.00
CA LEU A 18 -7.03 -1.78 -0.85
C LEU A 18 -8.38 -1.23 -1.30
N SER A 19 -9.46 -1.72 -0.69
CA SER A 19 -10.81 -1.27 -1.02
C SER A 19 -11.10 0.09 -0.37
N LEU A 20 -11.19 1.14 -1.21
CA LEU A 20 -11.41 2.53 -0.82
C LEU A 20 -12.54 3.19 -1.66
N PRO A 21 -13.76 2.63 -1.69
CA PRO A 21 -14.86 3.15 -2.50
C PRO A 21 -15.28 4.56 -2.09
N GLY A 22 -15.12 5.51 -3.02
CA GLY A 22 -15.44 6.92 -2.83
C GLY A 22 -14.32 7.76 -2.19
N ALA A 23 -13.13 7.19 -2.00
CA ALA A 23 -11.95 7.98 -1.65
C ALA A 23 -11.53 8.86 -2.84
N LYS A 24 -11.05 10.07 -2.56
CA LYS A 24 -10.39 10.91 -3.57
C LYS A 24 -8.89 10.70 -3.52
N LYS A 25 -8.22 10.78 -4.67
CA LYS A 25 -6.77 10.61 -4.78
C LYS A 25 -5.99 11.57 -3.88
N GLU A 26 -6.46 12.82 -3.80
CA GLU A 26 -5.87 13.89 -2.97
C GLU A 26 -5.98 13.63 -1.46
N ASP A 27 -6.94 12.82 -1.02
CA ASP A 27 -7.21 12.53 0.39
C ASP A 27 -6.55 11.22 0.87
N VAL A 28 -5.70 10.60 0.03
CA VAL A 28 -5.04 9.31 0.33
C VAL A 28 -3.52 9.48 0.26
N GLY A 29 -2.85 9.17 1.37
CA GLY A 29 -1.40 9.10 1.46
C GLY A 29 -0.91 7.66 1.51
N VAL A 30 0.17 7.39 0.78
CA VAL A 30 0.93 6.12 0.81
C VAL A 30 2.37 6.46 1.16
N ASN A 31 2.87 5.88 2.25
CA ASN A 31 4.23 6.11 2.74
C ASN A 31 4.90 4.77 3.02
N TYR A 32 6.20 4.66 2.73
CA TYR A 32 7.01 3.50 3.08
C TYR A 32 8.04 3.89 4.13
N ASP A 33 8.14 3.09 5.19
CA ASP A 33 9.16 3.19 6.23
C ASP A 33 10.16 2.04 6.02
N ALA A 34 11.34 2.37 5.52
CA ALA A 34 12.41 1.42 5.21
C ALA A 34 12.96 0.71 6.45
N GLU A 35 13.09 1.42 7.58
CA GLU A 35 13.60 0.84 8.84
C GLU A 35 12.66 -0.22 9.39
N LYS A 36 11.34 0.01 9.26
CA LYS A 36 10.32 -0.94 9.71
C LYS A 36 9.92 -1.94 8.64
N SER A 37 10.31 -1.71 7.38
CA SER A 37 9.80 -2.38 6.18
C SER A 37 8.26 -2.41 6.20
N GLU A 38 7.66 -1.24 6.33
CA GLU A 38 6.22 -1.07 6.52
C GLU A 38 5.63 -0.03 5.57
N LEU A 39 4.59 -0.43 4.84
CA LEU A 39 3.76 0.46 4.03
C LEU A 39 2.60 0.98 4.89
N SER A 40 2.53 2.30 5.04
CA SER A 40 1.45 3.01 5.73
C SER A 40 0.55 3.71 4.73
N ILE A 41 -0.72 3.31 4.70
CA ILE A 41 -1.75 3.89 3.85
C ILE A 41 -2.79 4.54 4.76
N ALA A 42 -2.97 5.84 4.63
CA ALA A 42 -3.90 6.60 5.46
C ALA A 42 -4.64 7.65 4.63
N GLY A 43 -5.81 8.06 5.10
CA GLY A 43 -6.62 9.05 4.41
C GLY A 43 -7.98 9.25 5.03
N VAL A 44 -8.86 9.94 4.30
CA VAL A 44 -10.24 10.20 4.71
C VAL A 44 -11.18 9.91 3.55
N ILE A 45 -12.28 9.19 3.82
CA ILE A 45 -13.38 9.03 2.86
C ILE A 45 -14.55 9.88 3.31
N TYR A 46 -15.01 10.80 2.47
CA TYR A 46 -16.16 11.66 2.77
C TYR A 46 -17.46 11.07 2.22
N ARG A 47 -18.59 11.38 2.88
CA ARG A 47 -19.90 11.15 2.25
C ARG A 47 -20.10 12.20 1.16
N PRO A 48 -20.49 11.80 -0.06
CA PRO A 48 -20.84 12.77 -1.09
C PRO A 48 -22.15 13.48 -0.71
N GLY A 49 -22.23 14.77 -1.01
CA GLY A 49 -23.39 15.60 -0.67
C GLY A 49 -22.97 16.84 0.11
N ASP A 50 -23.83 17.85 0.07
CA ASP A 50 -23.75 18.99 0.97
C ASP A 50 -24.40 18.69 2.32
N GLU A 51 -24.29 19.61 3.26
CA GLU A 51 -24.84 19.44 4.60
C GLU A 51 -26.37 19.24 4.59
N GLN A 52 -27.07 19.88 3.65
CA GLN A 52 -28.53 19.76 3.52
C GLN A 52 -28.93 18.34 3.10
N LEU A 53 -28.26 17.76 2.09
CA LEU A 53 -28.52 16.39 1.67
C LEU A 53 -28.19 15.39 2.80
N LEU A 54 -27.10 15.62 3.54
CA LEU A 54 -26.69 14.73 4.62
C LEU A 54 -27.67 14.72 5.81
N GLN A 55 -28.44 15.78 6.03
CA GLN A 55 -29.52 15.81 7.04
C GLN A 55 -30.68 14.86 6.70
N HIS A 56 -30.83 14.50 5.43
CA HIS A 56 -31.83 13.53 4.97
C HIS A 56 -31.34 12.08 4.99
N LEU A 57 -30.14 11.82 5.51
CA LEU A 57 -29.63 10.45 5.65
C LEU A 57 -30.45 9.69 6.69
N GLU A 58 -31.11 8.62 6.28
CA GLU A 58 -31.82 7.74 7.20
C GLU A 58 -30.86 6.80 7.93
N GLY A 59 -30.89 6.86 9.27
CA GLY A 59 -29.99 6.08 10.14
C GLY A 59 -28.53 6.52 10.07
N GLU A 60 -27.61 5.64 10.46
CA GLU A 60 -26.17 5.94 10.48
C GLU A 60 -25.50 5.75 9.10
N GLY A 61 -26.23 5.17 8.14
CA GLY A 61 -25.77 4.77 6.82
C GLY A 61 -24.74 3.63 6.83
N GLU A 62 -24.87 2.69 5.91
CA GLU A 62 -24.11 1.42 5.93
C GLU A 62 -22.66 1.56 5.45
N ARG A 63 -22.35 2.62 4.69
CA ARG A 63 -20.99 2.87 4.16
C ARG A 63 -20.04 3.26 5.29
N LYS A 64 -18.90 2.57 5.36
CA LYS A 64 -17.76 3.00 6.20
C LYS A 64 -17.08 4.22 5.57
N VAL A 65 -17.18 5.35 6.25
CA VAL A 65 -16.59 6.64 5.87
C VAL A 65 -15.84 7.24 7.06
N GLY A 66 -15.08 8.31 6.80
CA GLY A 66 -14.24 8.99 7.78
C GLY A 66 -12.76 8.61 7.65
N PRO A 67 -11.93 8.95 8.65
CA PRO A 67 -10.50 8.70 8.62
C PRO A 67 -10.21 7.21 8.65
N PHE A 68 -9.19 6.79 7.92
CA PHE A 68 -8.73 5.41 7.85
C PHE A 68 -7.21 5.31 7.91
N GLU A 69 -6.72 4.18 8.42
CA GLU A 69 -5.31 3.82 8.43
C GLU A 69 -5.16 2.30 8.21
N ARG A 70 -4.21 1.92 7.37
CA ARG A 70 -3.78 0.54 7.13
C ARG A 70 -2.25 0.49 7.08
N LYS A 71 -1.65 -0.30 7.97
CA LYS A 71 -0.22 -0.59 8.01
C LYS A 71 0.03 -2.01 7.56
N ILE A 72 0.98 -2.19 6.65
CA ILE A 72 1.31 -3.48 6.04
C ILE A 72 2.82 -3.66 6.09
N ARG A 73 3.27 -4.64 6.88
CA ARG A 73 4.68 -5.03 6.90
C ARG A 73 5.00 -5.88 5.68
N LEU A 74 6.09 -5.55 5.00
CA LEU A 74 6.63 -6.33 3.88
C LEU A 74 7.76 -7.23 4.40
N GLY A 75 7.70 -8.52 4.03
CA GLY A 75 8.60 -9.52 4.60
C GLY A 75 8.29 -9.84 6.07
N THR A 76 9.30 -10.30 6.81
CA THR A 76 9.17 -10.72 8.21
C THR A 76 9.99 -9.83 9.13
N ARG A 77 9.83 -9.96 10.46
CA ARG A 77 10.68 -9.24 11.41
C ARG A 77 12.14 -9.67 11.37
N ALA A 78 12.40 -10.94 11.10
CA ALA A 78 13.75 -11.50 11.01
C ALA A 78 14.40 -11.23 9.64
N ASN A 79 13.59 -11.16 8.59
CA ASN A 79 14.02 -10.86 7.23
C ASN A 79 13.07 -9.81 6.61
N PRO A 80 13.33 -8.51 6.84
CA PRO A 80 12.58 -7.41 6.23
C PRO A 80 12.70 -7.45 4.70
N ALA A 81 11.68 -6.97 3.99
CA ALA A 81 11.74 -6.91 2.53
C ALA A 81 12.76 -5.88 2.06
N GLN A 82 13.64 -6.28 1.14
CA GLN A 82 14.46 -5.36 0.34
C GLN A 82 13.62 -4.94 -0.87
N VAL A 83 13.37 -3.64 -1.01
CA VAL A 83 12.47 -3.09 -2.04
C VAL A 83 13.11 -1.89 -2.71
N ASP A 84 12.77 -1.69 -3.98
CA ASP A 84 13.13 -0.47 -4.71
C ASP A 84 12.15 0.64 -4.31
N GLU A 85 12.59 1.51 -3.39
CA GLU A 85 11.77 2.58 -2.82
C GLU A 85 11.35 3.63 -3.85
N GLU A 86 12.25 3.97 -4.79
CA GLU A 86 11.99 4.93 -5.86
C GLU A 86 10.99 4.37 -6.90
N GLY A 87 10.95 3.04 -7.03
CA GLY A 87 10.04 2.31 -7.90
C GLY A 87 8.62 2.09 -7.34
N ILE A 88 8.32 2.50 -6.11
CA ILE A 88 6.99 2.33 -5.53
C ILE A 88 5.96 3.16 -6.29
N THR A 89 4.87 2.52 -6.73
CA THR A 89 3.78 3.21 -7.43
C THR A 89 2.42 2.93 -6.80
N ALA A 90 1.51 3.89 -6.92
CA ALA A 90 0.15 3.78 -6.41
C ALA A 90 -0.85 4.32 -7.42
N LYS A 91 -1.96 3.60 -7.63
CA LYS A 91 -3.07 4.00 -8.50
C LYS A 91 -4.40 3.71 -7.82
N LEU A 92 -5.27 4.71 -7.76
CA LEU A 92 -6.65 4.57 -7.28
C LEU A 92 -7.60 4.64 -8.46
N GLU A 93 -8.21 3.51 -8.80
CA GLU A 93 -9.14 3.34 -9.93
C GLU A 93 -10.29 2.43 -9.49
N ASP A 94 -11.52 2.75 -9.91
CA ASP A 94 -12.74 1.99 -9.61
C ASP A 94 -12.95 1.66 -8.12
N GLY A 95 -12.52 2.55 -7.23
CA GLY A 95 -12.64 2.39 -5.78
C GLY A 95 -11.61 1.44 -5.15
N ILE A 96 -10.60 1.02 -5.90
CA ILE A 96 -9.50 0.17 -5.43
C ILE A 96 -8.18 0.92 -5.56
N LEU A 97 -7.45 1.06 -4.44
CA LEU A 97 -6.07 1.51 -4.46
C LEU A 97 -5.16 0.30 -4.68
N LYS A 98 -4.49 0.29 -5.84
CA LYS A 98 -3.40 -0.64 -6.15
C LYS A 98 -2.08 0.02 -5.81
N VAL A 99 -1.33 -0.57 -4.88
CA VAL A 99 0.06 -0.19 -4.59
C VAL A 99 0.97 -1.32 -5.06
N GLU A 100 1.98 -0.98 -5.85
CA GLU A 100 3.00 -1.91 -6.31
C GLU A 100 4.34 -1.49 -5.73
N VAL A 101 4.97 -2.42 -5.01
CA VAL A 101 6.26 -2.24 -4.34
C VAL A 101 7.24 -3.24 -4.96
N PRO A 102 8.09 -2.81 -5.91
CA PRO A 102 9.06 -3.69 -6.53
C PRO A 102 10.08 -4.17 -5.51
N LYS A 103 10.45 -5.44 -5.57
CA LYS A 103 11.55 -5.99 -4.78
C LYS A 103 12.86 -5.59 -5.42
N GLU A 104 13.90 -5.36 -4.60
CA GLU A 104 15.23 -5.20 -5.16
C GLU A 104 15.62 -6.47 -5.92
N LYS A 105 16.14 -6.30 -7.13
CA LYS A 105 16.78 -7.40 -7.84
C LYS A 105 18.08 -7.69 -7.10
N GLU A 106 18.31 -8.94 -6.72
CA GLU A 106 19.65 -9.37 -6.31
C GLU A 106 20.62 -8.93 -7.42
N ARG A 107 21.53 -8.02 -7.09
CA ARG A 107 22.67 -7.71 -7.98
C ARG A 107 23.32 -9.06 -8.26
N GLY A 108 23.22 -9.49 -9.51
CA GLY A 108 23.47 -10.86 -9.92
C GLY A 108 24.76 -11.42 -9.33
N PHE A 109 24.71 -12.71 -9.00
CA PHE A 109 25.84 -13.57 -8.72
C PHE A 109 27.16 -12.97 -9.25
N VAL A 110 28.00 -12.49 -8.35
CA VAL A 110 29.39 -12.20 -8.71
C VAL A 110 29.98 -13.55 -9.11
N GLU A 111 30.30 -13.76 -10.39
CA GLU A 111 31.05 -14.93 -10.83
C GLU A 111 32.37 -14.95 -10.05
N VAL A 112 32.45 -15.80 -9.03
CA VAL A 112 33.67 -15.99 -8.26
C VAL A 112 34.64 -16.75 -9.17
N HIS A 113 35.52 -16.02 -9.85
CA HIS A 113 36.64 -16.63 -10.55
C HIS A 113 37.65 -17.17 -9.54
N LYS A 114 37.91 -18.48 -9.62
CA LYS A 114 38.98 -19.12 -8.86
C LYS A 114 40.31 -18.65 -9.44
N VAL A 115 41.13 -18.00 -8.62
CA VAL A 115 42.51 -17.65 -8.96
C VAL A 115 43.40 -18.77 -8.43
N ASP A 116 44.19 -19.38 -9.31
CA ASP A 116 45.21 -20.34 -8.92
C ASP A 116 46.39 -19.59 -8.28
N VAL A 117 46.90 -20.15 -7.18
CA VAL A 117 48.05 -19.61 -6.44
C VAL A 117 49.30 -20.34 -6.91
N GLU A 118 50.32 -19.60 -7.35
CA GLU A 118 51.68 -20.10 -7.60
C GLU A 118 52.52 -20.13 -6.31
#